data_AF-A0A0D8ZZJ3-F1
#
_entry.id   AF-A0A0D8ZZJ3-F1
#
_cell.length_a   1.000
_cell.length_b   1.000
_cell.length_c   1.000
_cell.angle_alpha   90.00
_cell.angle_beta   90.00
_cell.angle_gamma   90.00
#
_symmetry.space_group_name_H-M   'P 1'
#
loop_
_entity.id
_entity.type
_entity.pdbx_description
1 polymer ?
#
loop_
_entity_poly.entity_id
_entity_poly.type
_entity_poly.pdbx_seq_one_letter_code
_entity_poly.pdbx_strand_id
1 'polypeptide(L)' 'MDRVNEDRAPLLVTRQKGEPVVMMSLAEYNALEETAYLLRSPANAERLIKSIGNLRAGKTKARQLIEE' A
#
# COMPACT_ATOMS: atom_id res chain seq x y z
N MET A 1 -0.43 10.88 19.54
CA MET A 1 -0.28 9.87 18.47
C MET A 1 -1.58 9.73 17.68
N ASP A 2 -2.73 9.99 18.31
CA ASP A 2 -4.06 9.93 17.70
C ASP A 2 -4.17 10.67 16.36
N ARG A 3 -3.63 11.89 16.27
CA ARG A 3 -3.58 12.65 15.01
C ARG A 3 -2.94 11.90 13.84
N VAL A 4 -1.91 11.08 14.07
CA VAL A 4 -1.26 10.29 13.01
C VAL A 4 -2.17 9.16 12.52
N ASN A 5 -3.02 8.63 13.40
CA ASN A 5 -4.03 7.63 13.04
C ASN A 5 -5.23 8.27 12.34
N GLU A 6 -5.71 9.41 12.84
CA GLU A 6 -6.88 10.13 12.33
C GLU A 6 -6.61 10.74 10.95
N ASP A 7 -5.50 11.47 10.82
CA ASP A 7 -5.13 12.17 9.59
C ASP A 7 -4.54 11.22 8.53
N ARG A 8 -4.20 9.98 8.92
CA ARG A 8 -3.47 8.99 8.11
C ARG A 8 -2.23 9.57 7.41
N ALA A 9 -1.58 10.53 8.06
CA ALA A 9 -0.44 11.25 7.52
C ALA A 9 0.81 10.99 8.39
N PRO A 10 1.99 10.76 7.77
CA PRO A 10 3.22 10.59 8.52
C PRO A 10 3.67 11.92 9.15
N LEU A 11 4.27 11.83 10.34
CA LEU A 11 4.86 12.93 11.08
C LEU A 11 6.38 12.75 11.16
N LEU A 12 7.13 13.76 10.70
CA LEU A 12 8.58 13.82 10.88
C LEU A 12 8.91 14.34 12.28
N VAL A 13 9.65 13.54 13.05
CA VAL A 13 10.15 13.91 14.38
C VAL A 13 11.64 14.22 14.26
N THR A 14 11.99 15.50 14.38
CA THR A 14 13.38 15.97 14.39
C THR A 14 13.93 15.96 15.82
N ARG A 15 15.22 15.63 15.97
CA ARG A 15 15.91 15.60 17.26
C ARG A 15 17.11 16.54 17.23
N GLN A 16 17.37 17.26 18.32
CA GLN A 16 18.52 18.18 18.41
C GLN A 16 19.86 17.44 18.38
N LYS A 17 19.88 16.18 18.84
CA LYS A 17 21.02 15.27 18.76
C LYS A 17 20.50 13.89 18.34
N GLY A 18 20.93 13.41 17.17
CA GLY A 18 20.52 12.13 16.59
C GLY A 18 19.74 12.27 15.29
N GLU A 19 19.54 11.14 14.61
CA GLU A 19 18.85 11.09 13.32
C GLU A 19 17.33 11.35 13.45
N PRO A 20 16.72 12.02 12.46
CA PRO A 20 15.27 12.20 12.42
C PRO A 20 14.56 10.86 12.19
N VAL A 21 13.33 10.76 12.68
CA VAL A 21 12.49 9.57 12.49
C VAL A 21 11.12 9.95 11.93
N VAL A 22 10.50 9.05 11.19
CA VAL A 22 9.12 9.19 10.72
C VAL A 22 8.21 8.37 11.63
N MET A 23 7.14 8.98 12.14
CA MET A 23 6.06 8.31 12.84
C MET A 23 4.85 8.22 11.90
N MET A 24 4.28 7.04 11.75
CA MET A 24 3.05 6.80 10.99
C MET A 24 2.18 5.79 11.73
N SER A 25 0.90 5.69 11.36
CA SER A 25 0.03 4.66 11.93
C SER A 25 0.52 3.29 11.49
N LEU A 26 0.25 2.27 12.31
CA LEU A 26 0.57 0.88 11.95
C LEU A 26 -0.14 0.46 10.65
N ALA A 27 -1.38 0.94 10.45
CA ALA A 27 -2.15 0.64 9.25
C ALA A 27 -1.48 1.21 7.98
N GLU A 28 -1.01 2.45 8.02
CA GLU A 28 -0.29 3.07 6.89
C GLU A 28 1.06 2.39 6.65
N TYR A 29 1.79 2.02 7.71
CA TYR A 29 3.03 1.25 7.58
C TYR A 29 2.79 -0.10 6.88
N ASN A 30 1.78 -0.86 7.33
CA ASN A 30 1.46 -2.15 6.73
C ASN A 30 1.00 -2.01 5.27
N ALA A 31 0.22 -0.97 4.95
CA ALA A 31 -0.21 -0.70 3.58
C ALA A 31 0.98 -0.37 2.65
N LEU A 32 1.96 0.40 3.15
CA LEU A 32 3.20 0.69 2.43
C LEU A 32 4.04 -0.57 2.23
N GLU A 33 4.23 -1.39 3.26
CA GLU A 33 4.97 -2.65 3.17
C GLU A 33 4.32 -3.63 2.18
N GLU A 34 3.00 -3.80 2.23
CA GLU A 34 2.27 -4.67 1.31
C GLU A 34 2.34 -4.15 -0.14
N THR A 35 2.19 -2.85 -0.34
CA THR A 35 2.34 -2.24 -1.67
C THR A 35 3.76 -2.44 -2.20
N ALA A 36 4.78 -2.22 -1.38
CA ALA A 36 6.17 -2.46 -1.73
C ALA A 36 6.43 -3.94 -2.03
N TYR A 37 5.82 -4.85 -1.27
CA TYR A 37 5.90 -6.29 -1.50
C TYR A 37 5.30 -6.68 -2.86
N LEU A 38 4.07 -6.25 -3.15
CA LEU A 38 3.38 -6.53 -4.41
C LEU A 38 4.14 -5.99 -5.62
N LEU A 39 4.79 -4.82 -5.47
CA LEU A 39 5.53 -4.16 -6.55
C LEU A 39 7.01 -4.57 -6.64
N ARG A 40 7.52 -5.37 -5.69
CA ARG A 40 8.94 -5.76 -5.62
C ARG A 40 9.42 -6.54 -6.85
N SER A 41 8.57 -7.39 -7.41
CA SER A 41 8.87 -8.16 -8.62
C SER A 41 8.34 -7.40 -9.84
N PRO A 42 9.20 -7.04 -10.82
CA PRO A 42 8.76 -6.34 -12.03
C PRO A 42 7.63 -7.09 -12.77
N ALA A 43 7.74 -8.42 -12.86
CA ALA A 43 6.72 -9.25 -13.51
C ALA A 43 5.38 -9.22 -12.75
N ASN A 44 5.40 -9.21 -11.42
CA ASN A 44 4.17 -9.10 -10.64
C ASN A 44 3.57 -7.70 -10.71
N ALA A 45 4.41 -6.66 -10.65
CA ALA A 45 3.99 -5.27 -10.77
C ALA A 45 3.30 -5.02 -12.12
N GLU A 46 3.90 -5.46 -13.23
CA GLU A 46 3.31 -5.34 -14.57
C GLU A 46 1.95 -6.05 -14.64
N ARG A 47 1.89 -7.29 -14.15
CA ARG A 47 0.65 -8.08 -14.12
C ARG A 47 -0.44 -7.39 -13.31
N LEU A 48 -0.10 -6.85 -12.14
CA LEU A 48 -1.04 -6.17 -11.25
C LEU A 48 -1.56 -4.87 -11.89
N ILE A 49 -0.66 -4.02 -12.40
CA ILE A 49 -1.01 -2.75 -13.06
C ILE A 49 -1.91 -3.01 -14.27
N LYS A 50 -1.57 -4.00 -15.11
CA LYS A 50 -2.41 -4.41 -16.25
C LYS A 50 -3.78 -4.90 -15.80
N SER A 51 -3.86 -5.68 -14.73
CA SER A 51 -5.12 -6.19 -14.20
C SER A 51 -6.01 -5.07 -13.67
N ILE A 52 -5.45 -4.10 -12.95
CA ILE A 52 -6.16 -2.90 -12.48
C ILE A 52 -6.63 -2.06 -13.69
N GLY A 53 -5.80 -1.90 -14.72
CA GLY A 53 -6.16 -1.20 -15.95
C GLY A 53 -7.35 -1.84 -16.67
N ASN A 54 -7.35 -3.17 -16.80
CA ASN A 54 -8.46 -3.93 -17.36
C ASN A 54 -9.74 -3.76 -16.52
N LEU A 55 -9.63 -3.82 -15.18
CA LEU A 55 -10.75 -3.58 -14.28
C LEU A 55 -11.40 -2.21 -14.49
N ARG A 56 -10.59 -1.15 -14.49
CA ARG A 56 -11.06 0.23 -14.71
C ARG A 56 -11.68 0.43 -16.10
N ALA A 57 -11.19 -0.28 -17.10
CA ALA A 57 -11.72 -0.24 -18.47
C ALA A 57 -12.96 -1.16 -18.68
N GLY A 58 -13.48 -1.80 -17.62
CA GLY A 58 -14.62 -2.72 -17.73
C GLY A 58 -14.29 -4.04 -18.44
N LYS A 59 -13.01 -4.35 -18.67
CA LYS A 59 -12.54 -5.58 -19.34
C LYS A 59 -12.41 -6.72 -18.33
N THR A 60 -13.47 -6.99 -17.58
CA THR A 60 -13.53 -8.07 -16.59
C THR A 60 -14.60 -9.08 -16.91
N LYS A 61 -14.45 -10.29 -16.37
CA LYS A 61 -15.45 -11.35 -16.47
C LYS A 61 -15.79 -11.81 -15.06
N ALA A 62 -17.04 -11.64 -14.65
CA ALA A 62 -17.52 -12.22 -13.41
C ALA A 62 -17.45 -13.75 -13.51
N ARG A 63 -16.96 -14.39 -12.45
CA ARG A 63 -16.90 -15.84 -12.32
C ARG A 63 -17.38 -16.21 -10.93
N GLN A 64 -18.09 -17.32 -10.81
CA GLN A 64 -18.39 -17.92 -9.52
C GLN A 64 -17.11 -18.54 -8.94
N LEU A 65 -17.05 -18.65 -7.61
CA LEU A 65 -16.01 -19.41 -6.95
C LEU A 65 -16.15 -20.88 -7.36
N ILE A 66 -15.03 -21.55 -7.56
CA ILE A 66 -15.02 -23.00 -7.80
C ILE A 66 -15.04 -23.63 -6.40
N GLU A 67 -16.05 -24.46 -6.13
CA GLU A 67 -16.10 -25.30 -4.92
C GLU A 67 -15.09 -26.44 -5.06
N GLU A 68 -14.49 -26.86 -3.93
CA GLU A 68 -13.48 -27.94 -3.87
C GLU A 68 -14.04 -29.31 -4.27
#